data_AF-A0A7X3PXU7-F1
#
_entry.id   AF-A0A7X3PXU7-F1
#
_cell.length_a   1.000
_cell.length_b   1.000
_cell.length_c   1.000
_cell.angle_alpha   90.00
_cell.angle_beta   90.00
_cell.angle_gamma   90.00
#
_symmetry.space_group_name_H-M   'P 1'
#
loop_
_entity.id
_entity.type
_entity.pdbx_description
1 polymer ?
#
loop_
_entity_poly.entity_id
_entity_poly.type
_entity_poly.pdbx_seq_one_letter_code
_entity_poly.pdbx_strand_id
1 'polypeptide(L)'
;MRLATALFGTEAFRKPPKKRRSRHRDALADELGFVDERRSPINKPLFESWSVNLAHLDESQGQRLIEQRETVQNHFLDLMGQDKFVESISIGTQWDEQVRTRFKEIETLLRKVLE
;
A
#
# COMPACT_ATOMS: atom_id res chain seq x y z
N MET A 1 6.19 10.04 -2.25
CA MET A 1 4.74 9.95 -1.94
C MET A 1 3.81 10.57 -2.99
N ARG A 2 4.15 11.68 -3.67
CA ARG A 2 3.26 12.26 -4.69
C ARG A 2 2.87 11.25 -5.80
N LEU A 3 3.82 10.45 -6.29
CA LEU A 3 3.56 9.38 -7.26
C LEU A 3 2.58 8.32 -6.73
N ALA A 4 2.77 7.83 -5.50
CA ALA A 4 1.84 6.87 -4.89
C ALA A 4 0.42 7.42 -4.78
N THR A 5 0.26 8.70 -4.46
CA THR A 5 -1.05 9.37 -4.43
C THR A 5 -1.65 9.50 -5.83
N ALA A 6 -0.84 9.81 -6.85
CA ALA A 6 -1.31 9.86 -8.23
C ALA A 6 -1.77 8.48 -8.74
N LEU A 7 -1.10 7.41 -8.30
CA LEU A 7 -1.42 6.03 -8.68
C LEU A 7 -2.59 5.43 -7.91
N PHE A 8 -2.69 5.65 -6.60
CA PHE A 8 -3.64 4.92 -5.73
C PHE A 8 -4.57 5.83 -4.90
N GLY A 9 -4.49 7.14 -5.07
CA GLY A 9 -5.25 8.11 -4.30
C GLY A 9 -4.66 8.41 -2.91
N THR A 10 -5.38 9.22 -2.13
CA THR A 10 -4.91 9.73 -0.82
C THR A 10 -4.84 8.65 0.26
N GLU A 11 -5.58 7.56 0.07
CA GLU A 11 -5.64 6.43 1.01
C GLU A 11 -4.67 5.29 0.65
N ALA A 12 -3.71 5.55 -0.25
CA ALA A 12 -2.72 4.57 -0.68
C ALA A 12 -2.09 3.80 0.50
N PHE A 13 -2.13 2.47 0.40
CA PHE A 13 -1.54 1.51 1.36
C PHE A 13 -2.12 1.56 2.78
N ARG A 14 -3.23 2.27 3.00
CA ARG A 14 -3.93 2.23 4.30
C ARG A 14 -4.77 0.97 4.42
N LYS A 15 -4.82 0.42 5.63
CA LYS A 15 -5.71 -0.68 5.95
C LYS A 15 -7.16 -0.19 5.90
N PRO A 16 -8.12 -1.00 5.44
CA PRO A 16 -9.52 -0.63 5.54
C PRO A 16 -9.90 -0.41 7.01
N PRO A 17 -10.82 0.54 7.30
CA PRO A 17 -11.29 0.77 8.66
C PRO A 17 -11.87 -0.54 9.22
N LYS A 18 -11.41 -0.95 10.40
CA LYS A 18 -12.00 -2.11 11.07
C LYS A 18 -13.44 -1.75 11.46
N LYS A 19 -14.42 -2.58 11.10
CA LYS A 19 -15.76 -2.49 11.66
C LYS A 19 -15.62 -2.56 13.19
N ARG A 20 -15.95 -1.48 13.92
CA ARG A 20 -15.91 -1.48 15.39
C ARG A 20 -16.87 -2.57 15.86
N ARG A 21 -16.36 -3.62 16.52
CA ARG A 21 -17.20 -4.43 17.40
C ARG A 21 -17.51 -3.50 18.57
N SER A 22 -18.75 -3.00 18.63
CA SER A 22 -19.21 -2.08 19.67
C SER A 22 -18.75 -2.59 21.05
N ARG A 23 -17.74 -1.95 21.63
CA ARG A 23 -17.41 -2.12 23.04
C ARG A 23 -18.15 -1.03 23.80
N HIS A 24 -18.63 -1.35 24.99
CA HIS A 24 -19.34 -0.42 25.88
C HIS A 24 -18.58 0.91 26.15
N ARG A 25 -17.25 0.93 25.99
CA ARG A 25 -16.41 2.16 26.08
C ARG A 25 -16.52 3.08 24.86
N ASP A 26 -16.86 2.56 23.69
CA ASP A 26 -16.98 3.34 22.46
C ASP A 26 -18.26 4.19 22.47
N ALA A 27 -19.34 3.69 23.08
CA ALA A 27 -20.61 4.42 23.20
C ALA A 27 -20.48 5.72 24.00
N LEU A 28 -19.73 5.71 25.11
CA LEU A 28 -19.48 6.91 25.91
C LEU A 28 -18.58 7.92 25.17
N ALA A 29 -17.63 7.45 24.38
CA ALA A 29 -16.77 8.31 23.57
C ALA A 29 -17.54 8.99 22.43
N ASP A 30 -18.44 8.25 21.76
CA ASP A 30 -19.33 8.80 20.73
C ASP A 30 -20.35 9.78 21.34
N GLU A 31 -20.91 9.49 22.52
CA GLU A 31 -21.83 10.37 23.27
C GLU A 31 -21.16 11.68 23.74
N LEU A 32 -19.86 11.62 24.08
CA LEU A 32 -19.04 12.78 24.43
C LEU A 32 -18.38 13.48 23.22
N GLY A 33 -18.66 13.02 21.99
CA GLY A 33 -18.14 13.63 20.76
C GLY A 33 -16.65 13.37 20.48
N PHE A 34 -16.02 12.41 21.16
CA PHE A 34 -14.66 11.95 20.86
C PHE A 34 -14.69 10.90 19.73
N VAL A 35 -15.11 11.33 18.54
CA VAL A 35 -14.99 10.51 17.33
C VAL A 35 -13.51 10.43 17.00
N ASP A 36 -12.93 9.24 17.12
CA ASP A 36 -11.54 9.03 16.75
C ASP A 36 -11.42 9.03 15.22
N GLU A 37 -11.33 10.22 14.61
CA GLU A 37 -11.05 10.45 13.18
C GLU A 37 -9.63 10.00 12.77
N ARG A 38 -8.96 9.19 13.61
CA ARG A 38 -7.65 8.63 13.31
C ARG A 38 -7.72 7.84 12.01
N ARG A 39 -7.07 8.40 10.98
CA ARG A 39 -6.85 7.74 9.68
C ARG A 39 -6.42 6.30 9.90
N SER A 40 -7.01 5.38 9.15
CA SER A 40 -6.69 3.96 9.25
C SER A 40 -5.18 3.71 9.15
N PRO A 41 -4.64 2.75 9.94
CA PRO A 41 -3.21 2.50 9.98
C PRO A 41 -2.66 2.10 8.61
N ILE A 42 -1.48 2.59 8.25
CA ILE A 42 -0.77 2.21 7.02
C ILE A 42 -0.24 0.77 7.14
N ASN A 43 -0.32 0.01 6.04
CA ASN A 43 0.44 -1.23 5.90
C ASN A 43 1.92 -0.88 5.66
N LYS A 44 2.74 -0.91 6.73
CA LYS A 44 4.15 -0.47 6.69
C LYS A 44 5.00 -1.24 5.66
N PRO A 45 5.03 -2.59 5.62
CA PRO A 45 5.76 -3.33 4.60
C PRO A 45 5.42 -2.90 3.16
N LEU A 46 4.12 -2.73 2.89
CA LEU A 46 3.64 -2.32 1.58
C LEU A 46 4.00 -0.86 1.25
N PHE A 47 3.85 0.03 2.22
CA PHE A 47 4.23 1.44 2.07
C PHE A 47 5.73 1.60 1.79
N GLU A 48 6.58 0.89 2.52
CA GLU A 48 8.04 0.94 2.36
C GLU A 48 8.47 0.42 0.99
N SER A 49 7.95 -0.76 0.59
CA SER A 49 8.34 -1.38 -0.66
C SER A 49 7.90 -0.56 -1.88
N TRP A 50 6.72 0.06 -1.84
CA TRP A 50 6.30 1.01 -2.87
C TRP A 50 7.10 2.31 -2.84
N SER A 51 7.32 2.89 -1.66
CA SER A 51 7.99 4.19 -1.54
C SER A 51 9.43 4.16 -2.05
N VAL A 52 10.17 3.09 -1.74
CA VAL A 52 11.55 2.93 -2.22
C VAL A 52 11.60 2.70 -3.72
N ASN A 53 10.76 1.80 -4.25
CA ASN A 53 10.73 1.54 -5.69
C ASN A 53 10.35 2.78 -6.50
N LEU A 54 9.36 3.54 -6.07
CA LEU A 54 8.97 4.79 -6.73
C LEU A 54 10.03 5.90 -6.61
N ALA A 55 10.88 5.88 -5.58
CA ALA A 55 11.94 6.85 -5.40
C ALA A 55 13.13 6.64 -6.36
N HIS A 56 13.27 5.45 -6.94
CA HIS A 56 14.31 5.15 -7.93
C HIS A 56 13.94 5.55 -9.36
N LEU A 57 12.71 6.01 -9.60
CA LEU A 57 12.24 6.39 -10.91
C LEU A 57 12.63 7.83 -11.25
N ASP A 58 13.00 8.06 -12.51
CA ASP A 58 13.11 9.42 -13.03
C ASP A 58 11.72 10.03 -13.32
N GLU A 59 11.70 11.33 -13.61
CA GLU A 59 10.45 12.07 -13.85
C GLU A 59 9.67 11.52 -15.06
N SER A 60 10.36 11.12 -16.13
CA SER A 60 9.73 10.57 -17.33
C SER A 60 9.09 9.21 -17.07
N GLN A 61 9.76 8.36 -16.30
CA GLN A 61 9.23 7.08 -15.85
C GLN A 61 8.03 7.28 -14.93
N GLY A 62 8.13 8.19 -13.97
CA GLY A 62 7.02 8.54 -13.08
C GLY A 62 5.78 9.00 -13.85
N GLN A 63 5.96 9.85 -14.87
CA GLN A 63 4.88 10.34 -15.72
C GLN A 63 4.24 9.21 -16.55
N ARG A 64 5.05 8.33 -17.15
CA ARG A 64 4.55 7.14 -17.87
C ARG A 64 3.72 6.23 -16.98
N LEU A 65 4.14 5.99 -15.74
CA LEU A 65 3.34 5.20 -14.78
C LEU A 65 2.00 5.86 -14.44
N ILE A 66 1.95 7.19 -14.35
CA ILE A 66 0.70 7.92 -14.11
C ILE A 66 -0.25 7.78 -15.31
N GLU A 67 0.28 7.91 -16.53
CA GLU A 67 -0.49 7.71 -17.76
C GLU A 67 -1.03 6.28 -17.88
N GLN A 68 -0.26 5.31 -17.38
CA GLN A 68 -0.62 3.89 -17.34
C GLN A 68 -1.15 3.43 -15.98
N ARG A 69 -1.75 4.34 -15.18
CA ARG A 69 -2.18 4.02 -13.80
C ARG A 69 -3.06 2.78 -13.70
N GLU A 70 -3.96 2.55 -14.67
CA GLU A 70 -4.87 1.40 -14.65
C GLU A 70 -4.10 0.09 -14.84
N THR A 71 -3.10 0.08 -15.73
CA THR A 71 -2.18 -1.06 -15.90
C THR A 71 -1.40 -1.34 -14.63
N VAL A 72 -0.87 -0.30 -13.97
CA VAL A 72 -0.18 -0.44 -12.67
C VAL A 72 -1.10 -1.06 -11.62
N GLN A 73 -2.33 -0.55 -11.51
CA GLN A 73 -3.32 -1.05 -10.55
C GLN A 73 -3.73 -2.48 -10.85
N ASN A 74 -3.95 -2.85 -12.11
CA ASN A 74 -4.32 -4.20 -12.51
C ASN A 74 -3.22 -5.21 -12.20
N HIS A 75 -1.96 -4.91 -12.56
CA HIS A 75 -0.84 -5.77 -12.18
C HIS A 75 -0.66 -5.85 -10.66
N PHE A 76 -0.96 -4.78 -9.93
CA PHE A 76 -0.90 -4.82 -8.48
C PHE A 76 -2.02 -5.70 -7.89
N LEU A 77 -3.22 -5.67 -8.46
CA LEU A 77 -4.30 -6.58 -8.08
C LEU A 77 -3.94 -8.05 -8.37
N ASP A 78 -3.33 -8.34 -9.51
CA ASP A 78 -2.83 -9.67 -9.83
C ASP A 78 -1.78 -10.14 -8.81
N LEU A 79 -0.87 -9.25 -8.43
CA LEU A 79 0.17 -9.52 -7.43
C LEU A 79 -0.43 -9.76 -6.04
N MET A 80 -1.51 -9.06 -5.68
CA MET A 80 -2.28 -9.29 -4.45
C MET A 80 -3.02 -10.63 -4.42
N GLY A 81 -3.13 -11.32 -5.57
CA GLY A 81 -3.63 -12.69 -5.67
C GLY A 81 -2.58 -13.77 -5.41
N GLN A 82 -1.30 -13.40 -5.20
CA GLN A 82 -0.21 -14.36 -5.02
C GLN A 82 0.12 -14.54 -3.53
N ASP A 83 -0.06 -15.76 -3.02
CA ASP A 83 0.13 -16.09 -1.59
C ASP A 83 1.50 -15.65 -1.07
N LYS A 84 2.57 -15.91 -1.83
CA LYS A 84 3.94 -15.54 -1.46
C LYS A 84 4.08 -14.02 -1.27
N PHE A 85 3.48 -13.23 -2.16
CA PHE A 85 3.53 -11.77 -2.04
C PHE A 85 2.68 -11.29 -0.85
N VAL A 86 1.46 -11.82 -0.71
CA VAL A 86 0.56 -11.48 0.41
C VAL A 86 1.21 -11.78 1.76
N GLU A 87 1.89 -12.90 1.90
CA GLU A 87 2.65 -13.25 3.09
C GLU A 87 3.77 -12.22 3.35
N SER A 88 4.52 -11.86 2.30
CA SER A 88 5.65 -10.94 2.39
C SER A 88 5.29 -9.52 2.84
N ILE A 89 4.02 -9.11 2.65
CA ILE A 89 3.48 -7.81 3.09
C ILE A 89 2.64 -7.91 4.37
N SER A 90 2.43 -9.13 4.90
CA SER A 90 1.70 -9.39 6.14
C SER A 90 2.63 -9.49 7.34
N ILE A 91 3.85 -9.99 7.13
CA ILE A 91 4.87 -10.18 8.17
C ILE A 91 5.82 -8.97 8.18
N GLY A 92 6.34 -8.63 9.36
CA GLY A 92 7.33 -7.56 9.52
C GLY A 92 8.68 -7.88 8.87
N THR A 93 9.68 -7.04 9.11
CA THR A 93 11.04 -7.15 8.55
C THR A 93 11.90 -8.24 9.17
N GLN A 94 11.32 -9.19 9.90
CA GLN A 94 12.05 -10.23 10.64
C GLN A 94 12.69 -11.29 9.72
N TRP A 95 12.22 -11.39 8.47
CA TRP A 95 12.69 -12.38 7.50
C TRP A 95 13.19 -11.71 6.24
N ASP A 96 14.50 -11.79 5.98
CA ASP A 96 15.17 -11.19 4.83
C ASP A 96 14.55 -11.64 3.49
N GLU A 97 14.12 -12.90 3.39
CA GLU A 97 13.47 -13.41 2.19
C GLU A 97 12.16 -12.66 1.88
N GLN A 98 11.35 -12.39 2.91
CA GLN A 98 10.10 -11.64 2.75
C GLN A 98 10.37 -10.18 2.38
N VAL A 99 11.47 -9.60 2.88
CA VAL A 99 11.95 -8.29 2.43
C VAL A 99 12.32 -8.32 0.96
N ARG A 100 13.20 -9.22 0.55
CA ARG A 100 13.62 -9.32 -0.86
C ARG A 100 12.45 -9.54 -1.80
N THR A 101 11.52 -10.42 -1.42
CA THR A 101 10.33 -10.73 -2.20
C THR A 101 9.48 -9.49 -2.46
N ARG A 102 9.01 -8.78 -1.43
CA ARG A 102 8.09 -7.65 -1.65
C ARG A 102 8.70 -6.49 -2.45
N PHE A 103 10.00 -6.24 -2.29
CA PHE A 103 10.68 -5.19 -3.04
C PHE A 103 10.87 -5.60 -4.51
N LYS A 104 11.31 -6.83 -4.75
CA LYS A 104 11.53 -7.36 -6.10
C LYS A 104 10.24 -7.48 -6.91
N GLU A 105 9.15 -7.95 -6.30
CA GLU A 105 7.87 -8.10 -7.01
C GLU A 105 7.31 -6.74 -7.45
N ILE A 106 7.39 -5.72 -6.59
CA ILE A 106 6.99 -4.35 -6.96
C ILE A 106 7.91 -3.78 -8.04
N GLU A 107 9.23 -3.97 -7.93
CA GLU A 107 10.17 -3.54 -8.97
C GLU A 107 9.83 -4.18 -10.32
N THR A 108 9.59 -5.49 -10.32
CA THR A 108 9.24 -6.27 -11.52
C THR A 108 7.93 -5.77 -12.13
N LEU A 109 6.93 -5.50 -11.30
CA LEU A 109 5.67 -4.90 -11.74
C LEU A 109 5.90 -3.56 -12.43
N LEU A 110 6.66 -2.65 -11.81
CA LEU A 110 6.91 -1.32 -12.36
C LEU A 110 7.70 -1.39 -13.68
N ARG A 111 8.68 -2.28 -13.77
CA ARG A 111 9.46 -2.50 -15.00
C ARG A 111 8.58 -2.95 -16.16
N LYS A 112 7.66 -3.90 -15.92
CA LYS A 112 6.72 -4.37 -16.95
C LYS A 112 5.82 -3.27 -17.54
N VAL A 113 5.48 -2.26 -16.74
CA VAL A 113 4.68 -1.11 -17.20
C VAL A 113 5.54 -0.07 -17.95
N LEU A 114 6.84 -0.03 -17.65
CA LEU A 114 7.79 0.91 -18.26
C LEU A 114 8.49 0.38 -19.51
N GLU A 115 8.34 -0.91 -19.82
CA GLU A 115 8.69 -1.50 -21.11
C GLU A 115 7.71 -1.04 -22.20
#